data_AF-A0A2W5E3X1-F1
#
_entry.id   AF-A0A2W5E3X1-F1
#
_cell.length_a   1.000
_cell.length_b   1.000
_cell.length_c   1.000
_cell.angle_alpha   90.00
_cell.angle_beta   90.00
_cell.angle_gamma   90.00
#
_symmetry.space_group_name_H-M   'P 1'
#
loop_
_entity.id
_entity.type
_entity.pdbx_description
1 polymer ?
#
loop_
_entity_poly.entity_id
_entity_poly.type
_entity_poly.pdbx_seq_one_letter_code
_entity_poly.pdbx_strand_id
1 'polypeptide(L)' 'KALSDWLLRKVFQVKEGELLTIEKMNELGFDSVIICKDANGNYQIDKAKLGSYEQFITE' A
#
# COMPACT_ATOMS: atom_id res chain seq x y z
N LYS A 1 -11.39 4.13 -11.07
CA LYS A 1 -11.21 5.39 -10.29
C LYS A 1 -11.29 5.16 -8.79
N ALA A 2 -12.30 4.44 -8.28
CA ALA A 2 -12.44 4.22 -6.83
C ALA A 2 -11.18 3.64 -6.14
N LEU A 3 -10.55 2.61 -6.70
CA LEU A 3 -9.34 2.02 -6.11
C LEU A 3 -8.14 2.98 -6.12
N SER A 4 -7.90 3.68 -7.25
CA SER A 4 -6.79 4.64 -7.34
C SER A 4 -6.98 5.81 -6.39
N ASP A 5 -8.21 6.32 -6.26
CA ASP A 5 -8.52 7.42 -5.34
C ASP A 5 -8.38 6.97 -3.88
N TRP A 6 -8.86 5.76 -3.56
CA TRP A 6 -8.72 5.18 -2.23
C TRP A 6 -7.24 4.99 -1.86
N LEU A 7 -6.44 4.40 -2.76
CA LEU A 7 -5.03 4.13 -2.50
C LEU A 7 -4.23 5.44 -2.32
N LEU A 8 -4.34 6.38 -3.26
CA LEU A 8 -3.56 7.61 -3.22
C LEU A 8 -4.03 8.56 -2.11
N ARG A 9 -5.34 8.68 -1.87
CA ARG A 9 -5.87 9.70 -0.94
C ARG A 9 -6.15 9.18 0.45
N LYS A 10 -6.48 7.90 0.62
CA LYS A 10 -6.81 7.33 1.93
C LYS A 10 -5.63 6.59 2.56
N VAL A 11 -4.92 5.77 1.78
CA VAL A 11 -3.78 4.99 2.29
C VAL A 11 -2.51 5.82 2.33
N PHE A 12 -2.12 6.39 1.18
CA PHE A 12 -0.85 7.11 1.04
C PHE A 12 -0.95 8.60 1.35
N GLN A 13 -2.17 9.15 1.37
CA GLN A 13 -2.47 10.56 1.70
C GLN A 13 -1.63 11.57 0.90
N VAL A 14 -1.30 11.22 -0.35
CA VAL A 14 -0.53 12.07 -1.26
C VAL A 14 -1.37 13.27 -1.67
N LYS A 15 -0.78 14.45 -1.85
CA LYS A 15 -1.51 15.66 -2.29
C LYS A 15 -1.89 15.56 -3.76
N GLU A 16 -2.88 16.34 -4.16
CA GLU A 16 -3.24 16.43 -5.58
C GLU A 16 -2.09 17.02 -6.41
N GLY A 17 -1.81 16.42 -7.56
CA GLY A 17 -0.66 16.77 -8.40
C GLY A 17 0.70 16.27 -7.91
N GLU A 18 0.78 15.67 -6.72
CA GLU A 18 2.02 15.14 -6.17
C GLU A 18 2.33 13.74 -6.72
N LEU A 19 3.54 13.58 -7.26
CA LEU A 19 4.03 12.29 -7.75
C LEU A 19 4.48 11.42 -6.57
N LEU A 20 3.89 10.24 -6.44
CA LEU A 20 4.35 9.20 -5.52
C LEU A 20 5.32 8.28 -6.27
N THR A 21 6.60 8.33 -5.92
CA THR A 21 7.64 7.44 -6.46
C THR A 21 7.95 6.31 -5.49
N ILE A 22 8.59 5.25 -5.97
CA ILE A 22 9.03 4.13 -5.13
C ILE A 22 10.05 4.60 -4.08
N GLU A 23 10.96 5.50 -4.45
CA GLU A 23 11.96 6.06 -3.51
C GLU A 23 11.27 6.75 -2.34
N LYS A 24 10.23 7.55 -2.61
CA LYS A 24 9.44 8.21 -1.56
C LYS A 24 8.68 7.23 -0.69
N MET A 25 8.14 6.15 -1.26
CA MET A 25 7.49 5.10 -0.48
C MET A 25 8.51 4.44 0.47
N ASN A 26 9.72 4.12 -0.04
CA ASN A 26 10.80 3.57 0.77
C ASN A 26 11.22 4.49 1.92
N GLU A 27 11.34 5.80 1.69
CA GLU A 27 11.59 6.80 2.73
C GLU A 27 10.50 6.83 3.82
N LEU A 28 9.25 6.55 3.45
CA LEU A 28 8.11 6.46 4.36
C LEU A 28 7.99 5.09 5.05
N GLY A 29 8.87 4.13 4.73
CA GLY A 29 8.96 2.83 5.39
C GLY A 29 8.05 1.73 4.82
N PHE A 30 7.58 1.86 3.58
CA PHE A 30 6.79 0.84 2.89
C PHE A 30 7.08 0.80 1.39
N ASP A 31 6.94 -0.36 0.75
CA ASP A 31 7.12 -0.54 -0.70
C ASP A 31 5.90 -1.20 -1.37
N SER A 32 4.97 -1.69 -0.56
CA SER A 32 3.88 -2.55 -0.98
C SER A 32 2.66 -2.37 -0.07
N VAL A 33 1.53 -2.98 -0.49
CA VAL A 33 0.31 -3.06 0.32
C VAL A 33 0.01 -4.51 0.64
N ILE A 34 -0.57 -4.75 1.81
CA ILE A 34 -1.06 -6.07 2.22
C ILE A 34 -2.58 -6.11 2.08
N ILE A 35 -3.10 -7.21 1.54
CA ILE A 35 -4.53 -7.47 1.42
C ILE A 35 -4.88 -8.64 2.33
N CYS A 36 -5.73 -8.39 3.33
CA CYS A 36 -6.17 -9.39 4.29
C CYS A 36 -7.66 -9.67 4.10
N LYS A 37 -8.05 -10.95 4.20
CA LYS A 37 -9.46 -11.36 4.24
C LYS A 37 -9.81 -11.73 5.68
N ASP A 38 -10.83 -11.10 6.26
CA ASP A 38 -11.31 -11.45 7.59
C ASP A 38 -12.17 -12.72 7.58
N ALA A 39 -12.53 -13.22 8.77
CA ALA A 39 -13.36 -14.40 8.93
C ALA A 39 -14.80 -14.24 8.39
N ASN A 40 -15.27 -13.01 8.23
CA ASN A 40 -16.59 -12.68 7.68
C ASN A 40 -16.56 -12.56 6.14
N GLY A 41 -15.37 -12.69 5.53
CA GLY A 41 -15.16 -12.59 4.10
C GLY A 41 -14.96 -11.16 3.58
N ASN A 42 -14.79 -10.17 4.47
CA ASN A 42 -14.45 -8.82 4.07
C ASN A 42 -12.96 -8.69 3.77
N TYR A 43 -12.63 -7.78 2.86
CA TYR A 43 -11.24 -7.47 2.52
C TYR A 43 -10.80 -6.15 3.13
N GLN A 44 -9.59 -6.15 3.67
CA GLN A 44 -8.89 -4.97 4.16
C GLN A 44 -7.59 -4.81 3.39
N ILE A 45 -7.18 -3.56 3.20
CA ILE A 45 -5.92 -3.22 2.54
C ILE A 45 -5.19 -2.22 3.44
N ASP A 46 -3.90 -2.44 3.70
CA ASP A 46 -3.04 -1.55 4.48
C ASP A 46 -1.62 -1.50 3.88
N LYS A 47 -0.78 -0.60 4.38
CA LYS A 47 0.64 -0.54 4.03
C LYS A 47 1.35 -1.76 4.59
N ALA A 48 2.09 -2.46 3.73
CA ALA A 48 3.01 -3.49 4.17
C ALA A 48 4.32 -2.84 4.62
N LYS A 49 5.08 -3.51 5.49
CA LYS A 49 6.37 -3.00 5.94
C LYS A 49 7.36 -3.05 4.76
N LEU A 50 8.31 -2.12 4.73
CA LEU A 50 9.43 -2.18 3.78
C LEU A 50 10.10 -3.57 3.81
N GLY A 51 10.30 -4.15 2.63
CA GLY A 51 10.84 -5.49 2.43
C GLY A 51 9.81 -6.62 2.49
N SER A 52 8.53 -6.34 2.80
CA SER A 52 7.50 -7.37 2.91
C SER A 52 7.18 -8.04 1.58
N TYR A 53 7.30 -7.32 0.46
CA TYR A 53 7.08 -7.91 -0.85
C TYR A 53 8.17 -8.93 -1.20
N GLU A 54 9.44 -8.59 -0.97
CA GLU A 54 10.57 -9.48 -1.19
C GLU A 54 10.45 -10.74 -0.33
N GLN A 55 10.08 -10.58 0.94
CA GLN A 55 9.81 -11.71 1.83
C GLN A 55 8.72 -12.62 1.24
N PHE A 56 7.60 -12.06 0.79
CA PHE A 56 6.49 -12.82 0.22
C PHE A 56 6.86 -13.62 -1.04
N ILE A 57 7.67 -13.07 -1.94
CA ILE A 57 8.05 -13.78 -3.18
C ILE A 57 9.19 -14.80 -2.99
N THR A 58 9.82 -14.81 -1.82
CA THR A 58 10.87 -15.78 -1.45
C THR A 58 10.34 -16.98 -0.67
N GLU A 59 9.06 -16.97 -0.27
CA GLU A 59 8.32 -18.10 0.31
C GLU A 59 7.70 -18.99 -0.79
#